data_AF-A0ABD2J0Y7-F1
#
_entry.id   AF-A0ABD2J0Y7-F1
#
_cell.length_a   1.000
_cell.length_b   1.000
_cell.length_c   1.000
_cell.angle_alpha   90.00
_cell.angle_beta   90.00
_cell.angle_gamma   90.00
#
_symmetry.space_group_name_H-M   'P 1'
#
loop_
_entity.id
_entity.type
_entity.pdbx_description
1 polymer ?
#
loop_
_entity_poly.entity_id
_entity_poly.type
_entity_poly.pdbx_seq_one_letter_code
_entity_poly.pdbx_strand_id
1 'polypeptide(L)'
;MCVAGCTGSGKSQWVDRLLSHIDLLVSEGPITGVLCCYGEVNDNVLRMQRMESATSDNNTEGKHSLRMCHGAPEEGDVEREARATGGRLLLVLDDLMSGGLRCGFLDTVFTRGSHNWGVSVVLITQHLFTRELRIARNNCHYMVLMRNPAGALQIRNLGAQLFPGGALRYFLEAYEDATAEPFGYLLVDMHPTTGQQLRLKTHIYPGEMCVVYMPRARANPQCLANTSEQLLCLVESALNILRARVPIKRRHLDRLRQRASDVRTLSRVRSTRSARRLLLNAHAPSATQTGRGIPPLVGLLASVLVPVLVQRVFETNS
;
A
#
# COMPACT_ATOMS: atom_id res chain seq x y z
N MET A 1 7.36 3.93 6.40
CA MET A 1 6.07 3.24 6.65
C MET A 1 5.95 2.94 8.13
N CYS A 2 4.73 3.04 8.68
CA CYS A 2 4.41 2.60 10.04
C CYS A 2 3.26 1.59 10.00
N VAL A 3 3.36 0.48 10.72
CA VAL A 3 2.33 -0.57 10.83
C VAL A 3 1.90 -0.65 12.29
N ALA A 4 0.64 -0.30 12.57
CA ALA A 4 0.13 -0.08 13.92
C ALA A 4 -1.10 -0.93 14.25
N GLY A 5 -1.17 -1.42 15.49
CA GLY A 5 -2.24 -2.30 15.97
C GLY A 5 -1.88 -3.00 17.28
N CYS A 6 -2.86 -3.51 18.03
CA CYS A 6 -2.61 -4.21 19.30
C CYS A 6 -1.83 -5.53 19.10
N THR A 7 -1.36 -6.13 20.19
CA THR A 7 -0.77 -7.48 20.16
C THR A 7 -1.77 -8.47 19.57
N GLY A 8 -1.28 -9.37 18.69
CA GLY A 8 -2.14 -10.34 17.99
C GLY A 8 -2.95 -9.76 16.82
N SER A 9 -2.85 -8.46 16.52
CA SER A 9 -3.64 -7.85 15.43
C SER A 9 -3.20 -8.24 14.01
N GLY A 10 -2.12 -9.02 13.84
CA GLY A 10 -1.63 -9.45 12.52
C GLY A 10 -0.47 -8.63 11.92
N LYS A 11 0.15 -7.71 12.66
CA LYS A 11 1.15 -6.76 12.11
C LYS A 11 2.35 -7.45 11.46
N SER A 12 3.00 -8.38 12.18
CA SER A 12 4.19 -9.06 11.68
C SER A 12 3.84 -9.98 10.49
N GLN A 13 2.66 -10.63 10.49
CA GLN A 13 2.19 -11.37 9.30
C GLN A 13 1.92 -10.46 8.11
N TRP A 14 1.37 -9.27 8.34
CA TRP A 14 1.16 -8.28 7.29
C TRP A 14 2.50 -7.85 6.67
N VAL A 15 3.52 -7.56 7.48
CA VAL A 15 4.85 -7.19 7.00
C VAL A 15 5.55 -8.37 6.31
N ASP A 16 5.41 -9.58 6.82
CA ASP A 16 5.94 -10.79 6.17
C ASP A 16 5.35 -11.00 4.76
N ARG A 17 4.05 -10.73 4.60
CA ARG A 17 3.37 -10.73 3.31
C ARG A 17 3.84 -9.58 2.40
N LEU A 18 4.13 -8.40 2.95
CA LEU A 18 4.77 -7.29 2.24
C LEU A 18 6.11 -7.71 1.66
N LEU A 19 7.01 -8.26 2.48
CA LEU A 19 8.33 -8.71 2.05
C LEU A 19 8.26 -9.75 0.93
N SER A 20 7.29 -10.67 1.02
CA SER A 20 7.07 -11.71 0.02
C SER A 20 6.56 -11.19 -1.34
N HIS A 21 5.98 -9.98 -1.38
CA HIS A 21 5.39 -9.39 -2.60
C HIS A 21 5.97 -8.02 -2.94
N ILE A 22 7.10 -7.65 -2.35
CA ILE A 22 7.58 -6.26 -2.40
C ILE A 22 7.86 -5.79 -3.82
N ASP A 23 8.38 -6.67 -4.67
CA ASP A 23 8.68 -6.38 -6.08
C ASP A 23 7.42 -6.08 -6.93
N LEU A 24 6.25 -6.55 -6.47
CA LEU A 24 4.98 -6.31 -7.15
C LEU A 24 4.29 -5.03 -6.66
N LEU A 25 4.61 -4.61 -5.43
CA LEU A 25 4.00 -3.47 -4.74
C LEU A 25 4.81 -2.18 -4.94
N VAL A 26 6.14 -2.27 -4.95
CA VAL A 26 7.03 -1.11 -5.09
C VAL A 26 7.28 -0.83 -6.56
N SER A 27 6.98 0.41 -6.96
CA SER A 27 7.00 0.85 -8.36
C SER A 27 8.30 1.54 -8.78
N GLU A 28 9.16 1.92 -7.84
CA GLU A 28 10.36 2.71 -8.10
C GLU A 28 11.59 1.96 -7.58
N GLY A 29 12.25 1.24 -8.49
CA GLY A 29 13.46 0.46 -8.20
C GLY A 29 13.20 -0.81 -7.36
N PRO A 30 13.85 -1.95 -7.66
CA PRO A 30 13.81 -3.10 -6.78
C PRO A 30 14.56 -2.82 -5.48
N ILE A 31 13.99 -3.24 -4.35
CA ILE A 31 14.70 -3.35 -3.08
C ILE A 31 15.79 -4.40 -3.26
N THR A 32 17.03 -4.07 -2.92
CA THR A 32 18.19 -4.96 -3.11
C THR A 32 18.56 -5.67 -1.82
N GLY A 33 18.24 -5.09 -0.66
CA GLY A 33 18.42 -5.76 0.63
C GLY A 33 17.38 -5.37 1.67
N VAL A 34 17.19 -6.26 2.62
CA VAL A 34 16.29 -6.13 3.76
C VAL A 34 17.11 -6.36 5.04
N LEU A 35 17.12 -5.39 5.93
CA LEU A 35 17.67 -5.51 7.28
C LEU A 35 16.48 -5.57 8.25
N CYS A 36 16.24 -6.73 8.85
CA CYS A 36 15.16 -6.94 9.80
C CYS A 36 15.69 -7.00 11.23
N CYS A 37 15.37 -5.98 12.01
CA CYS A 37 15.72 -5.86 13.41
C CYS A 37 14.51 -6.18 14.29
N TYR A 38 14.67 -7.10 15.24
CA TYR A 38 13.55 -7.58 16.06
C TYR A 38 13.92 -7.64 17.55
N GLY A 39 12.95 -7.29 18.42
CA GLY A 39 13.12 -7.35 19.88
C GLY A 39 12.75 -8.71 20.48
N GLU A 40 11.77 -9.39 19.90
CA GLU A 40 11.23 -10.66 20.39
C GLU A 40 11.21 -11.72 19.29
N VAL A 41 11.51 -12.97 19.66
CA VAL A 41 11.50 -14.10 18.70
C VAL A 41 10.07 -14.59 18.49
N ASN A 42 9.66 -14.70 17.23
CA ASN A 42 8.40 -15.29 16.82
C ASN A 42 8.58 -16.19 15.58
N ASP A 43 7.52 -16.88 15.16
CA ASP A 43 7.59 -17.80 14.02
C ASP A 43 8.03 -17.13 12.71
N ASN A 44 7.66 -15.86 12.49
CA ASN A 44 8.09 -15.11 11.31
C ASN A 44 9.59 -14.84 11.35
N VAL A 45 10.13 -14.46 12.51
CA VAL A 45 11.57 -14.26 12.73
C VAL A 45 12.34 -15.56 12.47
N LEU A 46 11.89 -16.68 13.05
CA LEU A 46 12.52 -17.98 12.84
C LEU A 46 12.52 -18.39 11.36
N ARG A 47 11.40 -18.13 10.67
CA ARG A 47 11.28 -18.37 9.24
C ARG A 47 12.26 -17.51 8.43
N MET A 48 12.37 -16.22 8.76
CA MET A 48 13.27 -15.28 8.09
C MET A 48 14.75 -15.61 8.35
N GLN A 49 15.13 -16.04 9.56
CA GLN A 49 16.50 -16.51 9.86
C GLN A 49 16.91 -17.74 9.03
N ARG A 50 15.98 -18.69 8.84
CA ARG A 50 16.23 -19.83 7.94
C ARG A 50 16.44 -19.37 6.50
N MET A 51 15.69 -18.35 6.05
CA MET A 51 15.87 -17.79 4.72
C MET A 51 17.20 -17.03 4.56
N GLU A 52 17.63 -16.27 5.57
CA GLU A 52 18.94 -15.62 5.59
C GLU A 52 20.08 -16.65 5.42
N SER A 53 20.01 -17.74 6.17
CA SER A 53 20.99 -18.84 6.08
C SER A 53 21.03 -19.45 4.67
N ALA A 54 19.86 -19.69 4.07
CA ALA A 54 19.77 -20.23 2.71
C ALA A 54 20.23 -19.25 1.62
N THR A 55 20.15 -17.93 1.87
CA THR A 55 20.57 -16.89 0.92
C THR A 55 22.09 -16.71 0.91
N SER A 56 22.77 -17.15 1.97
CA SER A 56 24.24 -17.11 2.07
C SER A 56 24.92 -18.20 1.23
N ASP A 57 24.20 -19.28 0.87
CA ASP A 57 24.82 -20.51 0.36
C ASP A 57 24.70 -20.76 -1.15
N ASN A 58 23.89 -20.04 -1.94
CA ASN A 58 23.93 -20.20 -3.41
C ASN A 58 23.23 -19.10 -4.22
N ASN A 59 23.78 -18.92 -5.41
CA ASN A 59 23.47 -18.07 -6.55
C ASN A 59 21.97 -17.98 -6.92
N THR A 60 21.13 -17.37 -6.06
CA THR A 60 19.71 -17.16 -6.33
C THR A 60 19.54 -15.80 -7.02
N GLU A 61 19.72 -15.78 -8.33
CA GLU A 61 19.51 -14.59 -9.15
C GLU A 61 18.09 -14.03 -8.93
N GLY A 62 18.01 -12.77 -8.48
CA GLY A 62 16.76 -12.00 -8.43
C GLY A 62 16.07 -11.87 -7.06
N LYS A 63 16.65 -12.41 -5.96
CA LYS A 63 16.10 -12.22 -4.60
C LYS A 63 16.95 -11.20 -3.82
N HIS A 64 16.29 -10.31 -3.07
CA HIS A 64 16.96 -9.33 -2.20
C HIS A 64 17.77 -10.02 -1.08
N SER A 65 18.92 -9.47 -0.71
CA SER A 65 19.70 -9.98 0.42
C SER A 65 18.94 -9.73 1.73
N LEU A 66 18.74 -10.76 2.54
CA LEU A 66 18.08 -10.64 3.84
C LEU A 66 19.12 -10.75 4.96
N ARG A 67 19.13 -9.79 5.87
CA ARG A 67 19.89 -9.85 7.12
C ARG A 67 18.99 -9.71 8.33
N MET A 68 19.17 -10.59 9.31
CA MET A 68 18.46 -10.55 10.59
C MET A 68 19.36 -9.96 11.68
N CYS A 69 18.76 -9.14 12.55
CA CYS A 69 19.46 -8.50 13.67
C CYS A 69 18.58 -8.60 14.91
N HIS A 70 19.09 -9.23 15.98
CA HIS A 70 18.42 -9.20 17.27
C HIS A 70 18.74 -7.88 17.98
N GLY A 71 17.71 -7.17 18.44
CA GLY A 71 17.85 -5.86 19.05
C GLY A 71 17.90 -4.71 18.05
N ALA A 72 18.07 -3.49 18.57
CA ALA A 72 18.11 -2.30 17.74
C ALA A 72 19.48 -2.13 17.07
N PRO A 73 19.52 -1.75 15.78
CA PRO A 73 20.77 -1.47 15.09
C PRO A 73 21.31 -0.09 15.48
N GLU A 74 22.62 0.13 15.31
CA GLU A 74 23.17 1.48 15.35
C GLU A 74 22.99 2.19 13.99
N GLU A 75 22.97 3.52 13.99
CA GLU A 75 22.86 4.32 12.76
C GLU A 75 23.97 3.96 11.75
N GLY A 76 25.19 3.75 12.24
CA GLY A 76 26.32 3.34 11.41
C GLY A 76 26.17 1.95 10.79
N ASP A 77 25.44 1.04 11.43
CA ASP A 77 25.17 -0.29 10.86
C ASP A 77 24.17 -0.18 9.71
N VAL A 78 23.11 0.60 9.91
CA VAL A 78 22.10 0.88 8.88
C VAL A 78 22.76 1.56 7.67
N GLU A 79 23.64 2.55 7.90
CA GLU A 79 24.34 3.24 6.81
C GLU A 79 25.27 2.30 6.04
N ARG A 80 26.00 1.40 6.72
CA ARG A 80 26.86 0.42 6.04
C ARG A 80 26.05 -0.53 5.17
N GLU A 81 24.92 -1.04 5.67
CA GLU A 81 24.03 -1.91 4.90
C GLU A 81 23.36 -1.18 3.74
N ALA A 82 22.98 0.08 3.93
CA ALA A 82 22.45 0.91 2.86
C ALA A 82 23.47 1.07 1.72
N ARG A 83 24.75 1.28 2.04
CA ARG A 83 25.83 1.35 1.05
C ARG A 83 26.06 0.00 0.36
N ALA A 84 26.10 -1.09 1.12
CA ALA A 84 26.28 -2.44 0.58
C ALA A 84 25.16 -2.84 -0.41
N THR A 85 23.96 -2.30 -0.21
CA THR A 85 22.78 -2.54 -1.04
C THR A 85 22.60 -1.48 -2.15
N GLY A 86 23.54 -0.54 -2.31
CA GLY A 86 23.47 0.50 -3.34
C GLY A 86 22.33 1.52 -3.13
N GLY A 87 21.97 1.78 -1.86
CA GLY A 87 20.94 2.75 -1.48
C GLY A 87 19.52 2.30 -1.77
N ARG A 88 19.25 1.00 -1.66
CA ARG A 88 17.91 0.41 -1.81
C ARG A 88 17.63 -0.61 -0.70
N LEU A 89 17.92 -0.20 0.52
CA LEU A 89 17.73 -0.98 1.73
C LEU A 89 16.31 -0.80 2.26
N LEU A 90 15.67 -1.90 2.64
CA LEU A 90 14.48 -1.88 3.49
C LEU A 90 14.87 -2.22 4.94
N LEU A 91 14.76 -1.26 5.83
CA LEU A 91 14.92 -1.45 7.28
C LEU A 91 13.56 -1.80 7.90
N VAL A 92 13.44 -2.99 8.50
CA VAL A 92 12.26 -3.42 9.27
C VAL A 92 12.61 -3.38 10.76
N LEU A 93 11.79 -2.69 11.56
CA LEU A 93 11.92 -2.58 13.01
C LEU A 93 10.69 -3.22 13.67
N ASP A 94 10.82 -4.44 14.21
CA ASP A 94 9.75 -5.19 14.87
C ASP A 94 9.95 -5.26 16.38
N ASP A 95 8.98 -4.75 17.14
CA ASP A 95 8.93 -4.81 18.61
C ASP A 95 10.15 -4.21 19.35
N LEU A 96 10.77 -3.16 18.78
CA LEU A 96 11.94 -2.50 19.36
C LEU A 96 11.60 -1.26 20.22
N MET A 97 10.32 -0.96 20.42
CA MET A 97 9.84 0.26 21.07
C MET A 97 10.04 0.26 22.60
N SER A 98 10.08 -0.90 23.25
CA SER A 98 10.10 -1.01 24.73
C SER A 98 11.50 -0.90 25.37
N GLY A 99 12.49 -0.36 24.65
CA GLY A 99 13.84 -0.13 25.20
C GLY A 99 15.01 -0.49 24.29
N GLY A 100 14.75 -0.94 23.05
CA GLY A 100 15.83 -1.26 22.11
C GLY A 100 16.43 -0.02 21.46
N LEU A 101 15.61 0.95 21.06
CA LEU A 101 16.04 2.06 20.20
C LEU A 101 16.66 3.21 20.98
N ARG A 102 17.81 3.71 20.50
CA ARG A 102 18.46 4.91 21.04
C ARG A 102 17.59 6.16 20.79
N CYS A 103 17.69 7.14 21.68
CA CYS A 103 17.03 8.43 21.50
C CYS A 103 17.45 9.07 20.16
N GLY A 104 16.47 9.54 19.38
CA GLY A 104 16.70 10.17 18.08
C GLY A 104 16.91 9.21 16.90
N PHE A 105 17.12 7.91 17.14
CA PHE A 105 17.35 6.95 16.05
C PHE A 105 16.22 6.95 15.01
N LEU A 106 14.97 6.90 15.47
CA LEU A 106 13.80 6.95 14.58
C LEU A 106 13.73 8.26 13.81
N ASP A 107 14.09 9.37 14.44
CA ASP A 107 14.12 10.69 13.80
C ASP A 107 15.14 10.69 12.66
N THR A 108 16.33 10.12 12.88
CA THR A 108 17.39 10.00 11.87
C THR A 108 16.91 9.17 10.67
N VAL A 109 16.45 7.94 10.89
CA VAL A 109 16.12 7.01 9.78
C VAL A 109 14.88 7.44 9.01
N PHE A 110 13.89 8.06 9.66
CA PHE A 110 12.69 8.58 8.99
C PHE A 110 12.89 9.96 8.33
N THR A 111 14.03 10.62 8.53
CA THR A 111 14.35 11.90 7.87
C THR A 111 15.56 11.74 6.95
N ARG A 112 16.77 11.99 7.48
CA ARG A 112 18.02 12.02 6.71
C ARG A 112 18.36 10.65 6.15
N GLY A 113 18.15 9.57 6.90
CA GLY A 113 18.46 8.21 6.43
C GLY A 113 17.64 7.81 5.20
N SER A 114 16.35 8.12 5.20
CA SER A 114 15.47 7.83 4.07
C SER A 114 15.92 8.50 2.77
N HIS A 115 16.30 9.77 2.82
CA HIS A 115 16.68 10.52 1.62
C HIS A 115 18.15 10.36 1.22
N ASN A 116 19.06 10.36 2.20
CA ASN A 116 20.50 10.43 1.94
C ASN A 116 21.14 9.05 1.82
N TRP A 117 20.58 8.03 2.48
CA TRP A 117 21.13 6.68 2.45
C TRP A 117 20.31 5.74 1.54
N GLY A 118 19.14 6.17 1.06
CA GLY A 118 18.27 5.32 0.26
C GLY A 118 17.64 4.19 1.08
N VAL A 119 17.23 4.50 2.31
CA VAL A 119 16.64 3.55 3.25
C VAL A 119 15.12 3.72 3.30
N SER A 120 14.39 2.69 2.89
CA SER A 120 12.96 2.59 3.20
C SER A 120 12.79 1.98 4.58
N VAL A 121 11.96 2.57 5.44
CA VAL A 121 11.74 2.08 6.81
C VAL A 121 10.34 1.51 6.98
N VAL A 122 10.21 0.32 7.59
CA VAL A 122 8.97 -0.26 8.10
C VAL A 122 9.08 -0.36 9.60
N LEU A 123 8.36 0.50 10.31
CA LEU A 123 8.26 0.44 11.77
C LEU A 123 6.98 -0.27 12.17
N ILE A 124 7.09 -1.33 12.98
CA ILE A 124 5.96 -2.01 13.59
C ILE A 124 5.79 -1.50 15.02
N THR A 125 4.59 -1.06 15.39
CA THR A 125 4.31 -0.48 16.71
C THR A 125 2.90 -0.83 17.22
N GLN A 126 2.73 -0.86 18.53
CA GLN A 126 1.45 -1.05 19.20
C GLN A 126 0.73 0.28 19.44
N HIS A 127 1.49 1.38 19.54
CA HIS A 127 0.97 2.72 19.86
C HIS A 127 1.47 3.75 18.86
N LEU A 128 0.57 4.59 18.35
CA LEU A 128 0.87 5.63 17.36
C LEU A 128 1.29 6.96 17.98
N PHE A 129 0.95 7.18 19.26
CA PHE A 129 1.08 8.48 19.93
C PHE A 129 2.13 8.50 21.04
N THR A 130 3.07 7.55 21.04
CA THR A 130 4.27 7.62 21.88
C THR A 130 5.14 8.81 21.46
N ARG A 131 5.83 9.45 22.41
CA ARG A 131 6.56 10.70 22.19
C ARG A 131 7.64 10.56 21.12
N GLU A 132 8.33 9.42 21.15
CA GLU A 132 9.46 9.05 20.28
C GLU A 132 9.02 8.86 18.83
N LEU A 133 7.72 8.60 18.59
CA LEU A 133 7.20 8.35 17.26
C LEU A 133 6.75 9.62 16.54
N ARG A 134 6.78 10.79 17.18
CA ARG A 134 6.20 12.00 16.57
C ARG A 134 6.82 12.34 15.22
N ILE A 135 8.16 12.31 15.12
CA ILE A 135 8.85 12.64 13.86
C ILE A 135 8.65 11.53 12.83
N ALA A 136 8.85 10.27 13.23
CA ALA A 136 8.60 9.12 12.36
C ALA A 136 7.17 9.09 11.79
N ARG A 137 6.17 9.39 12.64
CA ARG A 137 4.75 9.46 12.27
C ARG A 137 4.48 10.59 11.28
N ASN A 138 5.11 11.75 11.46
CA ASN A 138 4.90 12.90 10.57
C ASN A 138 5.62 12.75 9.21
N ASN A 139 6.72 11.99 9.16
CA ASN A 139 7.51 11.80 7.94
C ASN A 139 7.21 10.49 7.20
N CYS A 140 6.38 9.60 7.76
CA CYS A 140 6.06 8.35 7.07
C CYS A 140 5.07 8.59 5.92
N HIS A 141 5.41 8.11 4.72
CA HIS A 141 4.52 8.18 3.56
C HIS A 141 3.32 7.22 3.63
N TYR A 142 3.41 6.18 4.46
CA TYR A 142 2.39 5.14 4.55
C TYR A 142 2.17 4.74 6.01
N MET A 143 0.92 4.63 6.42
CA MET A 143 0.51 4.02 7.68
C MET A 143 -0.45 2.86 7.42
N VAL A 144 -0.23 1.72 8.05
CA VAL A 144 -1.14 0.58 8.04
C VAL A 144 -1.77 0.49 9.42
N LEU A 145 -3.08 0.65 9.48
CA LEU A 145 -3.86 0.64 10.72
C LEU A 145 -4.60 -0.69 10.81
N MET A 146 -4.14 -1.58 11.67
CA MET A 146 -4.81 -2.84 11.97
C MET A 146 -5.91 -2.61 13.01
N ARG A 147 -6.86 -3.54 13.11
CA ARG A 147 -7.91 -3.51 14.14
C ARG A 147 -7.32 -3.37 15.55
N ASN A 148 -7.74 -2.32 16.26
CA ASN A 148 -7.37 -2.08 17.66
C ASN A 148 -8.56 -1.48 18.45
N PRO A 149 -9.43 -2.30 19.06
CA PRO A 149 -10.62 -1.83 19.77
C PRO A 149 -10.30 -0.89 20.94
N ALA A 150 -9.25 -1.20 21.72
CA ALA A 150 -8.81 -0.34 22.82
C ALA A 150 -8.14 0.96 22.35
N GLY A 151 -7.71 1.00 21.09
CA GLY A 151 -7.02 2.13 20.45
C GLY A 151 -7.94 3.11 19.73
N ALA A 152 -9.26 3.06 19.89
CA ALA A 152 -10.20 3.90 19.13
C ALA A 152 -9.88 5.40 19.19
N LEU A 153 -9.43 5.91 20.35
CA LEU A 153 -9.02 7.31 20.49
C LEU A 153 -7.77 7.64 19.65
N GLN A 154 -6.82 6.71 19.53
CA GLN A 154 -5.64 6.90 18.68
C GLN A 154 -6.06 7.04 17.21
N ILE A 155 -6.96 6.16 16.74
CA ILE A 155 -7.49 6.22 15.38
C ILE A 155 -8.21 7.56 15.15
N ARG A 156 -9.09 7.97 16.06
CA ARG A 156 -9.79 9.25 15.97
C ARG A 156 -8.83 10.44 15.94
N ASN A 157 -7.82 10.47 16.79
CA ASN A 157 -6.84 11.55 16.85
C ASN A 157 -6.00 11.62 15.56
N LEU A 158 -5.60 10.46 15.02
CA LEU A 158 -4.92 10.40 13.73
C LEU A 158 -5.81 10.94 12.60
N GLY A 159 -7.06 10.48 12.55
CA GLY A 159 -8.04 10.96 11.59
C GLY A 159 -8.24 12.47 11.66
N ALA A 160 -8.29 13.05 12.87
CA ALA A 160 -8.46 14.48 13.05
C ALA A 160 -7.25 15.29 12.53
N GLN A 161 -6.04 14.74 12.65
CA GLN A 161 -4.82 15.36 12.10
C GLN A 161 -4.76 15.26 10.58
N LEU A 162 -5.16 14.13 10.00
CA LEU A 162 -5.04 13.87 8.56
C LEU A 162 -6.23 14.42 7.74
N PHE A 163 -7.41 14.55 8.36
CA PHE A 163 -8.67 14.94 7.72
C PHE A 163 -9.36 16.10 8.46
N PRO A 164 -8.73 17.30 8.50
CA PRO A 164 -9.34 18.48 9.11
C PRO A 164 -10.61 18.93 8.34
N GLY A 165 -11.44 19.77 8.97
CA GLY A 165 -12.58 20.41 8.28
C GLY A 165 -13.80 19.51 8.06
N GLY A 166 -14.03 18.53 8.94
CA GLY A 166 -15.25 17.69 8.91
C GLY A 166 -15.13 16.39 8.11
N ALA A 167 -13.97 16.11 7.52
CA ALA A 167 -13.70 14.85 6.82
C ALA A 167 -13.33 13.67 7.74
N LEU A 168 -13.23 13.90 9.07
CA LEU A 168 -12.95 12.86 10.08
C LEU A 168 -13.94 11.69 10.01
N ARG A 169 -15.25 11.96 9.83
CA ARG A 169 -16.27 10.89 9.77
C ARG A 169 -15.97 9.91 8.64
N TYR A 170 -15.60 10.42 7.47
CA TYR A 170 -15.23 9.61 6.31
C TYR A 170 -14.04 8.69 6.62
N PHE A 171 -13.02 9.20 7.33
CA PHE A 171 -11.88 8.39 7.74
C PHE A 171 -12.26 7.27 8.72
N LEU A 172 -13.12 7.58 9.71
CA LEU A 172 -13.57 6.60 10.70
C LEU A 172 -14.42 5.49 10.06
N GLU A 173 -15.36 5.86 9.18
CA GLU A 173 -16.17 4.90 8.42
C GLU A 173 -15.29 3.97 7.56
N ALA A 174 -14.24 4.52 6.91
CA ALA A 174 -13.29 3.73 6.13
C ALA A 174 -12.48 2.76 6.99
N TYR A 175 -12.05 3.19 8.19
CA TYR A 175 -11.33 2.33 9.12
C TYR A 175 -12.21 1.21 9.67
N GLU A 176 -13.45 1.52 10.05
CA GLU A 176 -14.42 0.53 10.54
C GLU A 176 -14.70 -0.54 9.48
N ASP A 177 -14.94 -0.15 8.23
CA ASP A 177 -15.16 -1.08 7.12
C ASP A 177 -13.90 -1.93 6.83
N ALA A 178 -12.73 -1.29 6.72
CA ALA A 178 -11.48 -1.98 6.40
C ALA A 178 -10.99 -2.94 7.50
N THR A 179 -11.47 -2.77 8.74
CA THR A 179 -11.08 -3.58 9.91
C THR A 179 -12.24 -4.41 10.48
N ALA A 180 -13.35 -4.54 9.74
CA ALA A 180 -14.51 -5.33 10.15
C ALA A 180 -14.15 -6.81 10.34
N GLU A 181 -13.34 -7.35 9.42
CA GLU A 181 -12.86 -8.73 9.45
C GLU A 181 -11.59 -8.90 10.31
N PRO A 182 -11.34 -10.09 10.87
CA PRO A 182 -10.07 -10.41 11.52
C PRO A 182 -8.88 -10.13 10.61
N PHE A 183 -7.83 -9.51 11.17
CA PHE A 183 -6.62 -9.09 10.44
C PHE A 183 -6.86 -8.07 9.31
N GLY A 184 -8.06 -7.48 9.22
CA GLY A 184 -8.34 -6.35 8.36
C GLY A 184 -7.47 -5.14 8.70
N TYR A 185 -7.17 -4.34 7.69
CA TYR A 185 -6.28 -3.18 7.80
C TYR A 185 -6.72 -2.04 6.90
N LEU A 186 -6.51 -0.81 7.35
CA LEU A 186 -6.59 0.40 6.51
C LEU A 186 -5.18 0.90 6.20
N LEU A 187 -4.80 0.93 4.92
CA LEU A 187 -3.63 1.65 4.45
C LEU A 187 -4.00 3.12 4.23
N VAL A 188 -3.27 4.00 4.91
CA VAL A 188 -3.29 5.45 4.75
C VAL A 188 -2.05 5.87 3.98
N ASP A 189 -2.26 6.33 2.76
CA ASP A 189 -1.27 6.83 1.81
C ASP A 189 -1.15 8.35 1.98
N MET A 190 -0.01 8.79 2.52
CA MET A 190 0.35 10.18 2.76
C MET A 190 1.52 10.62 1.88
N HIS A 191 1.85 9.86 0.83
CA HIS A 191 2.90 10.26 -0.09
C HIS A 191 2.52 11.60 -0.75
N PRO A 192 3.44 12.58 -0.87
CA PRO A 192 3.13 13.94 -1.31
C PRO A 192 2.56 14.01 -2.73
N THR A 193 2.84 13.02 -3.57
CA THR A 193 2.32 12.93 -4.95
C THR A 193 0.97 12.22 -5.05
N THR A 194 0.49 11.59 -3.97
CA THR A 194 -0.79 10.87 -3.97
C THR A 194 -1.96 11.86 -3.86
N GLY A 195 -2.89 11.81 -4.82
CA GLY A 195 -4.11 12.60 -4.78
C GLY A 195 -4.97 12.31 -3.54
N GLN A 196 -5.56 13.34 -2.94
CA GLN A 196 -6.30 13.25 -1.66
C GLN A 196 -7.42 12.20 -1.65
N GLN A 197 -8.06 11.99 -2.81
CA GLN A 197 -9.14 11.01 -3.00
C GLN A 197 -8.66 9.55 -2.95
N LEU A 198 -7.36 9.31 -3.13
CA LEU A 198 -6.75 7.98 -3.18
C LEU A 198 -6.04 7.63 -1.87
N ARG A 199 -6.19 8.42 -0.80
CA ARG A 199 -5.40 8.23 0.43
C ARG A 199 -5.74 6.98 1.23
N LEU A 200 -6.98 6.50 1.15
CA LEU A 200 -7.45 5.42 2.02
C LEU A 200 -7.70 4.16 1.19
N LYS A 201 -6.96 3.08 1.50
CA LYS A 201 -6.99 1.83 0.74
C LYS A 201 -7.02 0.62 1.67
N THR A 202 -7.55 -0.50 1.19
CA THR A 202 -7.31 -1.82 1.78
C THR A 202 -7.15 -2.85 0.66
N HIS A 203 -6.81 -4.09 1.03
CA HIS A 203 -6.68 -5.22 0.11
C HIS A 203 -5.65 -4.98 -1.00
N ILE A 204 -4.48 -4.46 -0.64
CA ILE A 204 -3.45 -4.01 -1.59
C ILE A 204 -2.62 -5.16 -2.19
N TYR A 205 -2.72 -6.38 -1.65
CA TYR A 205 -1.85 -7.47 -2.07
C TYR A 205 -2.28 -8.08 -3.41
N PRO A 206 -1.34 -8.69 -4.16
CA PRO A 206 -1.67 -9.45 -5.36
C PRO A 206 -2.74 -10.52 -5.09
N GLY A 207 -3.67 -10.67 -6.02
CA GLY A 207 -4.82 -11.57 -5.89
C GLY A 207 -5.99 -11.00 -5.09
N GLU A 208 -5.79 -9.90 -4.36
CA GLU A 208 -6.87 -9.21 -3.66
C GLU A 208 -7.55 -8.14 -4.52
N MET A 209 -8.78 -7.79 -4.16
CA MET A 209 -9.52 -6.71 -4.76
C MET A 209 -9.29 -5.42 -3.98
N CYS A 210 -8.29 -4.64 -4.41
CA CYS A 210 -7.97 -3.37 -3.74
C CYS A 210 -9.19 -2.46 -3.70
N VAL A 211 -9.55 -2.06 -2.48
CA VAL A 211 -10.65 -1.14 -2.20
C VAL A 211 -10.06 0.23 -1.92
N VAL A 212 -10.58 1.26 -2.59
CA VAL A 212 -10.22 2.67 -2.34
C VAL A 212 -11.44 3.37 -1.76
N TYR A 213 -11.29 3.93 -0.58
CA TYR A 213 -12.34 4.73 0.05
C TYR A 213 -12.27 6.15 -0.52
N MET A 214 -13.44 6.72 -0.80
CA MET A 214 -13.57 8.10 -1.26
C MET A 214 -14.63 8.82 -0.43
N PRO A 215 -14.41 10.11 -0.11
CA PRO A 215 -15.41 10.93 0.55
C PRO A 215 -16.68 10.98 -0.31
N ARG A 216 -17.83 10.89 0.34
CA ARG A 216 -19.10 11.14 -0.34
C ARG A 216 -19.08 12.56 -0.87
N ALA A 217 -19.05 12.73 -2.19
CA ALA A 217 -19.31 14.02 -2.79
C ALA A 217 -20.66 14.53 -2.27
N ARG A 218 -20.75 15.81 -1.89
CA ARG A 218 -22.05 16.49 -1.94
C ARG A 218 -22.50 16.31 -3.38
N ALA A 219 -23.49 15.46 -3.62
CA ALA A 219 -23.92 15.15 -4.97
C ALA A 219 -24.33 16.45 -5.63
N ASN A 220 -23.48 16.98 -6.52
CA ASN A 220 -23.94 17.91 -7.53
C ASN A 220 -24.50 17.01 -8.64
N PRO A 221 -25.83 16.92 -8.81
CA PRO A 221 -26.45 15.97 -9.73
C PRO A 221 -25.98 16.11 -11.18
N GLN A 222 -25.31 17.22 -11.53
CA GLN A 222 -24.69 17.44 -12.83
C GLN A 222 -23.37 16.66 -13.07
N CYS A 223 -22.64 16.25 -12.02
CA CYS A 223 -21.35 15.55 -12.16
C CYS A 223 -21.44 14.02 -12.06
N LEU A 224 -22.60 13.45 -11.73
CA LEU A 224 -22.81 11.98 -11.67
C LEU A 224 -23.44 11.42 -12.96
N ALA A 225 -23.58 12.24 -13.99
CA ALA A 225 -23.77 11.79 -15.36
C ALA A 225 -22.40 11.41 -15.97
N ASN A 226 -21.74 10.38 -15.43
CA ASN A 226 -20.69 9.71 -16.19
C ASN A 226 -21.37 9.09 -17.40
N THR A 227 -21.29 9.78 -18.55
CA THR A 227 -21.84 9.33 -19.83
C THR A 227 -21.25 7.98 -20.16
N SER A 228 -22.06 7.08 -20.73
CA SER A 228 -21.64 5.81 -21.35
C SER A 228 -20.32 5.92 -22.11
N GLU A 229 -20.11 7.07 -22.74
CA GLU A 229 -18.93 7.43 -23.52
C GLU A 229 -17.64 7.43 -22.70
N GLN A 230 -17.64 7.94 -21.47
CA GLN A 230 -16.43 7.94 -20.62
C GLN A 230 -16.03 6.51 -20.24
N LEU A 231 -17.01 5.65 -19.93
CA LEU A 231 -16.76 4.26 -19.60
C LEU A 231 -16.26 3.48 -20.83
N LEU A 232 -16.86 3.72 -22.00
CA LEU A 232 -16.41 3.16 -23.27
C LEU A 232 -15.00 3.64 -23.63
N CYS A 233 -14.66 4.91 -23.40
CA CYS A 233 -13.32 5.44 -23.62
C CYS A 233 -12.27 4.74 -22.74
N LEU A 234 -12.59 4.50 -21.46
CA LEU A 234 -11.69 3.77 -20.55
C LEU A 234 -11.51 2.30 -20.99
N VAL A 235 -12.59 1.63 -21.39
CA VAL A 235 -12.55 0.24 -21.87
C VAL A 235 -11.75 0.14 -23.18
N GLU A 236 -11.96 1.07 -24.12
CA GLU A 236 -11.24 1.14 -25.39
C GLU A 236 -9.75 1.45 -25.18
N SER A 237 -9.44 2.35 -24.24
CA SER A 237 -8.05 2.63 -23.85
C SER A 237 -7.38 1.36 -23.30
N ALA A 238 -8.04 0.61 -22.41
CA ALA A 238 -7.54 -0.66 -21.89
C ALA A 238 -7.36 -1.73 -22.98
N LEU A 239 -8.26 -1.81 -23.96
CA LEU A 239 -8.10 -2.71 -25.11
C LEU A 239 -6.90 -2.34 -25.99
N ASN A 240 -6.67 -1.05 -26.23
CA ASN A 240 -5.52 -0.60 -27.01
C ASN A 240 -4.19 -0.89 -26.30
N ILE A 241 -4.18 -0.81 -24.97
CA ILE A 241 -3.06 -1.26 -24.15
C ILE A 241 -2.84 -2.77 -24.27
N LEU A 242 -3.89 -3.58 -24.14
CA LEU A 242 -3.81 -5.04 -24.28
C LEU A 242 -3.34 -5.49 -25.67
N ARG A 243 -3.66 -4.71 -26.71
CA ARG A 243 -3.21 -4.93 -28.09
C ARG A 243 -1.80 -4.40 -28.36
N ALA A 244 -1.07 -3.97 -27.33
CA ALA A 244 0.25 -3.37 -27.43
C ALA A 244 0.33 -2.15 -28.36
N ARG A 245 -0.79 -1.46 -28.58
CA ARG A 245 -0.84 -0.22 -29.39
C ARG A 245 -0.39 1.01 -28.60
N VAL A 246 -0.27 0.88 -27.28
CA VAL A 246 0.26 1.91 -26.38
C VAL A 246 1.41 1.30 -25.56
N PRO A 247 2.63 1.85 -25.64
CA PRO A 247 3.78 1.35 -24.89
C PRO A 247 3.60 1.63 -23.39
N ILE A 248 3.64 0.57 -22.57
CA ILE A 248 3.42 0.62 -21.12
C ILE A 248 4.39 -0.32 -20.40
N LYS A 249 4.79 0.05 -19.16
CA LYS A 249 5.63 -0.79 -18.28
C LYS A 249 5.01 -2.19 -18.11
N ARG A 250 5.81 -3.24 -18.33
CA ARG A 250 5.38 -4.67 -18.30
C ARG A 250 4.47 -5.01 -17.11
N ARG A 251 4.82 -4.56 -15.91
CA ARG A 251 4.02 -4.80 -14.68
C ARG A 251 2.57 -4.30 -14.75
N HIS A 252 2.30 -3.16 -15.39
CA HIS A 252 0.93 -2.64 -15.52
C HIS A 252 0.17 -3.40 -16.59
N LEU A 253 0.86 -3.83 -17.65
CA LEU A 253 0.32 -4.71 -18.68
C LEU A 253 -0.08 -6.07 -18.09
N ASP A 254 0.72 -6.63 -17.19
CA ASP A 254 0.44 -7.94 -16.58
C ASP A 254 -0.78 -7.90 -15.65
N ARG A 255 -0.96 -6.84 -14.85
CA ARG A 255 -2.20 -6.62 -14.08
C ARG A 255 -3.43 -6.50 -14.98
N LEU A 256 -3.30 -5.84 -16.14
CA LEU A 256 -4.40 -5.71 -17.09
C LEU A 256 -4.68 -7.03 -17.83
N ARG A 257 -3.64 -7.82 -18.14
CA ARG A 257 -3.75 -9.15 -18.77
C ARG A 257 -4.54 -10.13 -17.91
N GLN A 258 -4.34 -10.10 -16.59
CA GLN A 258 -5.09 -10.94 -15.64
C GLN A 258 -6.61 -10.74 -15.72
N ARG A 259 -7.08 -9.58 -16.22
CA ARG A 259 -8.51 -9.27 -16.40
C ARG A 259 -8.90 -8.97 -17.85
N ALA A 260 -8.11 -9.44 -18.81
CA ALA A 260 -8.38 -9.17 -20.22
C ALA A 260 -9.72 -9.74 -20.69
N SER A 261 -10.19 -10.86 -20.11
CA SER A 261 -11.52 -11.42 -20.37
C SER A 261 -12.64 -10.46 -19.99
N ASP A 262 -12.54 -9.85 -18.81
CA ASP A 262 -13.57 -8.96 -18.26
C ASP A 262 -13.62 -7.65 -19.06
N VAL A 263 -12.45 -7.09 -19.39
CA VAL A 263 -12.32 -5.90 -20.24
C VAL A 263 -12.89 -6.15 -21.64
N ARG A 264 -12.59 -7.30 -22.26
CA ARG A 264 -13.17 -7.68 -23.56
C ARG A 264 -14.67 -7.88 -23.47
N THR A 265 -15.16 -8.48 -22.39
CA THR A 265 -16.61 -8.68 -22.19
C THR A 265 -17.30 -7.33 -22.08
N LEU A 266 -16.76 -6.40 -21.30
CA LEU A 266 -17.28 -5.04 -21.18
C LEU A 266 -17.26 -4.26 -22.50
N SER A 267 -16.24 -4.43 -23.34
CA SER A 267 -16.18 -3.74 -24.64
C SER A 267 -17.32 -4.13 -25.58
N ARG A 268 -17.91 -5.31 -25.38
CA ARG A 268 -19.02 -5.83 -26.20
C ARG A 268 -20.39 -5.40 -25.67
N VAL A 269 -20.44 -4.80 -24.49
CA VAL A 269 -21.69 -4.47 -23.82
C VAL A 269 -22.20 -3.13 -24.33
N ARG A 270 -23.38 -3.15 -24.96
CA ARG A 270 -24.01 -1.96 -25.56
C ARG A 270 -24.93 -1.20 -24.61
N SER A 271 -25.29 -1.78 -23.47
CA SER A 271 -26.20 -1.18 -22.49
C SER A 271 -25.45 -0.76 -21.23
N THR A 272 -25.65 0.49 -20.81
CA THR A 272 -25.11 1.05 -19.56
C THR A 272 -25.53 0.26 -18.33
N ARG A 273 -26.76 -0.28 -18.33
CA ARG A 273 -27.29 -1.08 -17.23
C ARG A 273 -26.59 -2.44 -17.12
N SER A 274 -26.35 -3.10 -18.26
CA SER A 274 -25.61 -4.36 -18.32
C SER A 274 -24.12 -4.17 -18.03
N ALA A 275 -23.54 -3.06 -18.49
CA ALA A 275 -22.15 -2.71 -18.20
C ALA A 275 -21.97 -2.46 -16.70
N ARG A 276 -22.88 -1.71 -16.06
CA ARG A 276 -22.91 -1.53 -14.60
C ARG A 276 -23.09 -2.85 -13.86
N ARG A 277 -23.95 -3.75 -14.35
CA ARG A 277 -24.14 -5.07 -13.74
C ARG A 277 -22.88 -5.91 -13.80
N LEU A 278 -22.15 -5.92 -14.93
CA LEU A 278 -20.84 -6.58 -15.03
C LEU A 278 -19.78 -5.88 -14.17
N LEU A 279 -19.85 -4.55 -14.10
CA LEU A 279 -19.25 -3.65 -13.11
C LEU A 279 -19.20 -4.23 -11.69
N LEU A 280 -20.40 -4.58 -11.25
CA LEU A 280 -20.74 -4.87 -9.87
C LEU A 280 -20.77 -6.37 -9.56
N ASN A 281 -21.01 -7.22 -10.56
CA ASN A 281 -21.18 -8.68 -10.41
C ASN A 281 -19.96 -9.50 -10.85
N ALA A 282 -18.84 -8.86 -11.23
CA ALA A 282 -17.59 -9.58 -11.44
C ALA A 282 -17.05 -10.08 -10.07
N HIS A 283 -17.61 -11.22 -9.64
CA HIS A 283 -17.34 -11.99 -8.42
C HIS A 283 -17.88 -11.40 -7.11
N ALA A 284 -19.13 -11.74 -6.79
CA ALA A 284 -19.67 -11.71 -5.44
C ALA A 284 -19.90 -13.14 -4.94
N PRO A 285 -19.17 -13.66 -3.95
CA PRO A 285 -19.78 -14.58 -3.00
C PRO A 285 -20.52 -13.73 -1.96
N SER A 286 -21.85 -13.80 -2.00
CA SER A 286 -22.77 -13.55 -0.89
C SER A 286 -22.31 -12.57 0.21
N ALA A 287 -22.32 -11.28 -0.06
CA ALA A 287 -22.52 -10.26 0.96
C ALA A 287 -23.20 -9.07 0.31
N THR A 288 -24.37 -8.72 0.82
CA THR A 288 -25.11 -7.50 0.50
C THR A 288 -24.25 -6.27 0.80
N GLN A 289 -23.46 -5.82 -0.16
CA GLN A 289 -22.74 -4.55 -0.09
C GLN A 289 -23.75 -3.40 -0.22
N THR A 290 -24.03 -2.75 0.91
CA THR A 290 -24.82 -1.51 0.98
C THR A 290 -23.95 -0.25 0.84
N GLY A 291 -22.66 -0.39 0.54
CA GLY A 291 -21.74 0.71 0.26
C GLY A 291 -21.58 0.99 -1.24
N ARG A 292 -21.92 2.20 -1.69
CA ARG A 292 -21.64 2.68 -3.06
C ARG A 292 -20.15 3.05 -3.22
N GLY A 293 -19.28 2.05 -3.26
CA GLY A 293 -17.88 2.20 -3.71
C GLY A 293 -17.78 2.25 -5.23
N ILE A 294 -16.64 2.74 -5.77
CA ILE A 294 -16.36 2.61 -7.20
C ILE A 294 -16.18 1.12 -7.53
N PRO A 295 -16.85 0.57 -8.57
CA PRO A 295 -16.80 -0.85 -8.83
C PRO A 295 -15.37 -1.36 -9.09
N PRO A 296 -15.04 -2.61 -8.72
CA PRO A 296 -13.66 -3.12 -8.67
C PRO A 296 -12.90 -3.04 -10.00
N LEU A 297 -13.60 -3.22 -11.12
CA LEU A 297 -12.99 -3.11 -12.45
C LEU A 297 -12.72 -1.64 -12.85
N VAL A 298 -13.54 -0.70 -12.37
CA VAL A 298 -13.31 0.74 -12.60
C VAL A 298 -12.10 1.22 -11.79
N GLY A 299 -11.93 0.73 -10.56
CA GLY A 299 -10.73 0.98 -9.76
C GLY A 299 -9.45 0.42 -10.42
N LEU A 300 -9.52 -0.79 -10.98
CA LEU A 300 -8.41 -1.38 -11.74
C LEU A 300 -8.09 -0.60 -13.01
N LEU A 301 -9.11 -0.28 -13.83
CA LEU A 301 -8.96 0.52 -15.05
C LEU A 301 -8.36 1.89 -14.72
N ALA A 302 -8.83 2.56 -13.68
CA ALA A 302 -8.25 3.82 -13.21
C ALA A 302 -6.79 3.65 -12.76
N SER A 303 -6.46 2.59 -12.00
CA SER A 303 -5.09 2.34 -11.54
C SER A 303 -4.08 2.04 -12.66
N VAL A 304 -4.56 1.53 -13.80
CA VAL A 304 -3.72 1.24 -14.97
C VAL A 304 -3.71 2.42 -15.95
N LEU A 305 -4.85 3.07 -16.17
CA LEU A 305 -4.99 4.15 -17.15
C LEU A 305 -4.51 5.51 -16.65
N VAL A 306 -4.70 5.83 -15.36
CA VAL A 306 -4.27 7.12 -14.80
C VAL A 306 -2.75 7.30 -14.94
N PRO A 307 -1.88 6.32 -14.60
CA PRO A 307 -0.44 6.46 -14.82
C PRO A 307 -0.05 6.65 -16.30
N VAL A 308 -0.80 6.03 -17.23
CA VAL A 308 -0.54 6.07 -18.67
C VAL A 308 -0.93 7.42 -19.27
N LEU A 309 -2.11 7.92 -18.89
CA LEU A 309 -2.61 9.22 -19.33
C LEU A 309 -1.74 10.34 -18.77
N VAL A 310 -1.35 10.25 -17.50
CA VAL A 310 -0.40 11.20 -16.88
C VAL A 310 0.92 11.20 -17.64
N GLN A 311 1.51 10.04 -17.92
CA GLN A 311 2.78 9.95 -18.65
C GLN A 311 2.70 10.60 -20.04
N ARG A 312 1.59 10.40 -20.78
CA ARG A 312 1.42 10.97 -22.12
C ARG A 312 1.15 12.47 -22.14
N VAL A 313 0.39 13.00 -21.19
CA VAL A 313 0.11 14.44 -21.08
C VAL A 313 1.40 15.22 -20.78
N PHE A 314 2.33 14.64 -20.01
CA PHE A 314 3.62 15.27 -19.75
C PHE A 314 4.61 15.14 -20.92
N GLU A 315 4.58 14.04 -21.68
CA GLU A 315 5.39 13.87 -22.90
C GLU A 315 4.97 14.82 -24.05
N THR A 316 3.70 15.25 -24.13
CA THR A 316 3.22 16.19 -25.16
C THR A 316 3.47 17.67 -24.84
N ASN A 317 3.89 17.99 -23.61
CA ASN A 317 4.20 19.36 -23.18
C ASN A 317 5.72 19.62 -23.08
N SER A 318 6.53 18.75 -23.68
CA SER A 318 7.99 18.88 -23.85
C SER A 318 8.29 19.10 -25.31
#